data_AF-A0A961XYH6-F1
#
_entry.id   AF-A0A961XYH6-F1
#
_cell.length_a   1.000
_cell.length_b   1.000
_cell.length_c   1.000
_cell.angle_alpha   90.00
_cell.angle_beta   90.00
_cell.angle_gamma   90.00
#
_symmetry.space_group_name_H-M   'P 1'
#
loop_
_entity.id
_entity.type
_entity.pdbx_description
1 polymer ?
#
loop_
_entity_poly.entity_id
_entity_poly.type
_entity_poly.pdbx_seq_one_letter_code
_entity_poly.pdbx_strand_id
1 'polypeptide(L)'
;MREDHDDLVHVDRADALDKLRGLAGKSVFVVGEETDLKGEAGKRLDAGKIRYDLIPADALHELAKVYTAGAAKYGDNNWLNGMSWSRCWGPLLRHAWKFWRGEEYDDEPGGTGCHHMALVAWNAFALFVYATRRLGKDDRTVLIDAETFSRPIKLPEKAA
;
A
#
# COMPACT_ATOMS: atom_id res chain seq x y z
N MET A 1 42.26 -20.51 -19.53
CA MET A 1 41.78 -20.71 -20.90
C MET A 1 40.89 -19.51 -21.21
N ARG A 2 41.41 -18.54 -21.97
CA ARG A 2 40.57 -17.50 -22.59
C ARG A 2 40.26 -18.05 -23.97
N GLU A 3 38.98 -18.21 -24.29
CA GLU A 3 38.55 -18.51 -25.66
C GLU A 3 38.34 -17.18 -26.35
N ASP A 4 39.12 -16.99 -27.42
CA ASP A 4 39.07 -15.83 -28.30
C ASP A 4 37.75 -15.87 -29.09
N HIS A 5 36.89 -14.88 -28.90
CA HIS A 5 35.66 -14.69 -29.68
C HIS A 5 35.86 -13.59 -30.73
N ASP A 6 36.84 -13.77 -31.62
CA ASP A 6 37.17 -12.80 -32.67
C ASP A 6 36.88 -13.31 -34.09
N ASP A 7 35.84 -14.12 -34.25
CA ASP A 7 35.36 -14.60 -35.56
C ASP A 7 33.91 -14.15 -35.83
N LEU A 8 33.68 -12.82 -35.85
CA LEU A 8 32.46 -12.27 -36.44
C LEU A 8 32.73 -11.91 -37.91
N VAL A 9 32.30 -12.79 -38.81
CA VAL A 9 32.31 -12.52 -40.25
C VAL A 9 31.10 -11.64 -40.59
N HIS A 10 31.33 -10.41 -41.02
CA HIS A 10 30.27 -9.59 -41.63
C HIS A 10 29.87 -10.18 -42.97
N VAL A 11 28.60 -10.56 -43.09
CA VAL A 11 28.01 -11.11 -44.32
C VAL A 11 27.00 -10.09 -44.83
N ASP A 12 27.18 -9.61 -46.06
CA ASP A 12 26.23 -8.73 -46.72
C ASP A 12 24.87 -9.45 -46.87
N ARG A 13 23.77 -8.70 -46.75
CA ARG A 13 22.40 -9.19 -46.88
C ARG A 13 22.16 -9.95 -48.20
N ALA A 14 22.86 -9.59 -49.28
CA ALA A 14 22.80 -10.29 -50.55
C ALA A 14 23.42 -11.71 -50.47
N ASP A 15 24.53 -11.86 -49.75
CA ASP A 15 25.24 -13.14 -49.57
C ASP A 15 24.49 -14.11 -48.65
N ALA A 16 23.73 -13.58 -47.67
CA ALA A 16 22.91 -14.38 -46.77
C ALA A 16 21.77 -15.11 -47.52
N LEU A 17 21.18 -14.46 -48.53
CA LEU A 17 20.07 -15.02 -49.30
C LEU A 17 20.50 -16.15 -50.24
N ASP A 18 21.71 -16.10 -50.80
CA ASP A 18 22.20 -17.15 -51.68
C ASP A 18 22.60 -18.42 -50.89
N LYS A 19 23.16 -18.24 -49.69
CA LYS A 19 23.44 -19.34 -48.75
C LYS A 19 22.18 -20.05 -48.24
N LEU A 20 21.03 -19.36 -48.19
CA LEU A 20 19.74 -19.93 -47.76
C LEU A 20 19.06 -20.78 -48.85
N ARG A 21 19.38 -20.58 -50.14
CA ARG A 21 18.78 -21.35 -51.24
C ARG A 21 19.13 -22.84 -51.22
N GLY A 22 20.24 -23.23 -50.59
CA GLY A 22 20.68 -24.62 -50.47
C GLY A 22 19.98 -25.44 -49.36
N LEU A 23 19.10 -24.84 -48.57
CA LEU A 23 18.54 -25.43 -47.34
C LEU A 23 17.07 -25.86 -47.46
N ALA A 24 16.60 -26.17 -48.68
CA ALA A 24 15.24 -26.62 -48.93
C ALA A 24 14.83 -27.79 -48.01
N GLY A 25 13.80 -27.58 -47.19
CA GLY A 25 13.26 -28.58 -46.26
C GLY A 25 13.74 -28.50 -44.81
N LYS A 26 14.60 -27.54 -44.43
CA LYS A 26 14.97 -27.27 -43.03
C LYS A 26 14.26 -26.03 -42.49
N SER A 27 13.76 -26.10 -41.25
CA SER A 27 13.28 -24.93 -40.51
C SER A 27 14.46 -24.02 -40.17
N VAL A 28 14.47 -22.81 -40.72
CA VAL A 28 15.47 -21.76 -40.44
C VAL A 28 14.83 -20.73 -39.51
N PHE A 29 15.41 -20.54 -38.34
CA PHE A 29 15.03 -19.46 -37.42
C PHE A 29 15.89 -18.24 -37.71
N VAL A 30 15.27 -17.16 -38.15
CA VAL A 30 15.93 -15.85 -38.20
C VAL A 30 15.85 -15.26 -36.79
N VAL A 31 16.98 -15.21 -36.10
CA VAL A 31 17.10 -14.42 -34.87
C VAL A 31 17.10 -12.96 -35.32
N GLY A 32 15.96 -12.28 -35.13
CA GLY A 32 15.80 -10.88 -35.52
C GLY A 32 16.73 -9.98 -34.72
N GLU A 33 17.31 -8.98 -35.39
CA GLU A 33 17.99 -7.85 -34.73
C GLU A 33 17.11 -7.27 -33.63
N GLU A 34 17.71 -7.08 -32.46
CA GLU A 34 17.13 -6.28 -31.38
C GLU A 34 16.98 -4.85 -31.91
N THR A 35 15.77 -4.48 -32.32
CA THR A 35 15.48 -3.10 -32.69
C THR A 35 15.48 -2.29 -31.41
N ASP A 36 16.61 -1.61 -31.18
CA ASP A 36 16.78 -0.61 -30.13
C ASP A 36 15.83 0.55 -30.44
N LEU A 37 14.55 0.40 -30.03
CA LEU A 37 13.53 1.41 -30.11
C LEU A 37 13.92 2.55 -29.16
N LYS A 38 14.82 3.42 -29.63
CA LYS A 38 15.12 4.72 -29.03
C LYS A 38 13.94 5.67 -29.24
N GLY A 39 12.79 5.32 -28.68
CA GLY A 39 11.78 6.30 -28.31
C GLY A 39 12.22 6.95 -27.01
N GLU A 40 12.24 8.28 -26.95
CA GLU A 40 12.35 8.95 -25.65
C GLU A 40 11.25 8.40 -24.74
N ALA A 41 11.63 7.77 -23.62
CA ALA A 41 10.66 7.27 -22.66
C ALA A 41 9.73 8.43 -22.26
N GLY A 42 8.41 8.19 -22.31
CA GLY A 42 7.42 9.21 -22.01
C GLY A 42 7.68 9.84 -20.65
N LYS A 43 7.92 11.16 -20.61
CA LYS A 43 8.15 11.89 -19.35
C LYS A 43 6.84 11.99 -18.58
N ARG A 44 6.72 11.23 -17.48
CA ARG A 44 5.58 11.31 -16.56
C ARG A 44 5.85 12.38 -15.50
N LEU A 45 5.23 13.55 -15.62
CA LEU A 45 5.33 14.62 -14.63
C LEU A 45 4.30 14.37 -13.50
N ASP A 46 4.73 13.73 -12.43
CA ASP A 46 3.89 13.41 -11.26
C ASP A 46 4.13 14.32 -10.06
N ALA A 47 4.93 15.38 -10.23
CA ALA A 47 5.16 16.37 -9.18
C ALA A 47 3.83 16.96 -8.67
N GLY A 48 3.66 16.96 -7.35
CA GLY A 48 2.46 17.48 -6.69
C GLY A 48 1.25 16.53 -6.64
N LYS A 49 1.33 15.32 -7.21
CA LYS A 49 0.25 14.32 -7.12
C LYS A 49 0.31 13.54 -5.81
N ILE A 50 -0.85 13.09 -5.33
CA ILE A 50 -0.93 12.19 -4.16
C ILE A 50 -0.24 10.86 -4.50
N ARG A 51 0.63 10.39 -3.60
CA ARG A 51 1.47 9.21 -3.77
C ARG A 51 0.94 8.02 -2.97
N TYR A 52 -0.15 7.43 -3.43
CA TYR A 52 -0.72 6.23 -2.82
C TYR A 52 0.25 5.04 -2.82
N ASP A 53 1.14 4.99 -3.80
CA ASP A 53 2.17 3.96 -3.96
C ASP A 53 3.23 3.96 -2.84
N LEU A 54 3.31 5.02 -2.03
CA LEU A 54 4.20 5.07 -0.85
C LEU A 54 3.59 4.41 0.39
N ILE A 55 2.33 4.01 0.37
CA ILE A 55 1.72 3.26 1.46
C ILE A 55 2.34 1.86 1.46
N PRO A 56 2.96 1.40 2.57
CA PRO A 56 3.52 0.06 2.64
C PRO A 56 2.46 -1.00 2.31
N ALA A 57 2.78 -1.88 1.36
CA ALA A 57 1.81 -2.85 0.82
C ALA A 57 1.36 -3.86 1.88
N ASP A 58 2.26 -4.23 2.80
CA ASP A 58 1.99 -5.08 3.96
C ASP A 58 1.02 -4.40 4.95
N ALA A 59 1.24 -3.14 5.29
CA ALA A 59 0.33 -2.39 6.16
C ALA A 59 -1.07 -2.23 5.52
N LEU A 60 -1.12 -1.95 4.22
CA LEU A 60 -2.37 -1.87 3.47
C LEU A 60 -3.10 -3.23 3.44
N HIS A 61 -2.35 -4.32 3.29
CA HIS A 61 -2.90 -5.68 3.30
C HIS A 61 -3.51 -6.03 4.66
N GLU A 62 -2.85 -5.70 5.77
CA GLU A 62 -3.40 -5.91 7.12
C GLU A 62 -4.67 -5.09 7.37
N LEU A 63 -4.70 -3.83 6.90
CA LEU A 63 -5.92 -3.03 6.96
C LEU A 63 -7.06 -3.66 6.12
N ALA A 64 -6.74 -4.18 4.94
CA ALA A 64 -7.72 -4.86 4.09
C ALA A 64 -8.31 -6.10 4.76
N LYS A 65 -7.50 -6.90 5.49
CA LYS A 65 -8.00 -8.04 6.29
C LYS A 65 -9.07 -7.63 7.30
N VAL A 66 -8.89 -6.48 7.98
CA VAL A 66 -9.89 -5.96 8.92
C VAL A 66 -11.20 -5.62 8.21
N TYR A 67 -11.13 -4.99 7.04
CA TYR A 67 -12.33 -4.74 6.22
C TYR A 67 -13.00 -6.05 5.79
N THR A 68 -12.25 -7.07 5.38
CA THR A 68 -12.76 -8.39 5.02
C THR A 68 -13.45 -9.07 6.21
N ALA A 69 -12.81 -9.08 7.38
CA ALA A 69 -13.39 -9.66 8.59
C ALA A 69 -14.67 -8.93 9.00
N GLY A 70 -14.68 -7.60 8.93
CA GLY A 70 -15.86 -6.79 9.20
C GLY A 70 -17.01 -7.04 8.22
N ALA A 71 -16.71 -7.13 6.92
CA ALA A 71 -17.69 -7.43 5.87
C ALA A 71 -18.30 -8.82 6.04
N ALA A 72 -17.48 -9.84 6.33
CA ALA A 72 -17.96 -11.20 6.60
C ALA A 72 -18.91 -11.26 7.81
N LYS A 73 -18.66 -10.44 8.85
CA LYS A 73 -19.44 -10.45 10.09
C LYS A 73 -20.69 -9.56 10.05
N TYR A 74 -20.62 -8.42 9.36
CA TYR A 74 -21.64 -7.37 9.44
C TYR A 74 -22.22 -6.95 8.09
N GLY A 75 -21.75 -7.54 6.99
CA GLY A 75 -22.09 -7.14 5.63
C GLY A 75 -21.21 -6.02 5.08
N ASP A 76 -21.14 -5.94 3.76
CA ASP A 76 -20.34 -4.96 3.04
C ASP A 76 -20.73 -3.53 3.43
N ASN A 77 -19.72 -2.73 3.76
CA ASN A 77 -19.87 -1.29 4.05
C ASN A 77 -20.91 -0.95 5.14
N ASN A 78 -21.33 -1.89 5.98
CA ASN A 78 -22.33 -1.64 7.02
C ASN A 78 -21.94 -0.50 7.98
N TRP A 79 -20.64 -0.32 8.21
CA TRP A 79 -20.11 0.79 9.02
C TRP A 79 -20.44 2.18 8.45
N LEU A 80 -20.76 2.31 7.15
CA LEU A 80 -21.18 3.59 6.55
C LEU A 80 -22.58 4.04 7.01
N ASN A 81 -23.38 3.16 7.63
CA ASN A 81 -24.65 3.55 8.25
C ASN A 81 -24.45 4.48 9.46
N GLY A 82 -23.21 4.62 9.94
CA GLY A 82 -22.85 5.45 11.08
C GLY A 82 -23.15 4.80 12.42
N MET A 83 -22.41 5.21 13.43
CA MET A 83 -22.60 4.83 14.82
C MET A 83 -22.21 6.00 15.73
N SER A 84 -22.48 5.91 17.04
CA SER A 84 -21.90 6.87 17.97
C SER A 84 -20.38 6.85 17.87
N TRP A 85 -19.71 8.00 17.82
CA TRP A 85 -18.26 8.06 17.57
C TRP A 85 -17.45 7.31 18.64
N SER A 86 -17.94 7.28 19.88
CA SER A 86 -17.39 6.46 20.96
C SER A 86 -17.30 4.96 20.62
N ARG A 87 -18.15 4.45 19.72
CA ARG A 87 -18.14 3.05 19.27
C ARG A 87 -16.96 2.71 18.38
N CYS A 88 -16.30 3.70 17.77
CA CYS A 88 -15.01 3.54 17.11
C CYS A 88 -13.85 3.92 18.05
N TRP A 89 -14.03 4.98 18.85
CA TRP A 89 -12.98 5.46 19.77
C TRP A 89 -12.62 4.43 20.85
N GLY A 90 -13.61 3.77 21.46
CA GLY A 90 -13.40 2.77 22.51
C GLY A 90 -12.54 1.58 22.04
N PRO A 91 -12.93 0.87 20.96
CA PRO A 91 -12.11 -0.20 20.40
C PRO A 91 -10.72 0.26 19.94
N LEU A 92 -10.60 1.44 19.34
CA LEU A 92 -9.31 2.04 18.95
C LEU A 92 -8.35 2.05 20.14
N LEU A 93 -8.77 2.62 21.27
CA LEU A 93 -7.94 2.67 22.48
C LEU A 93 -7.61 1.29 23.03
N ARG A 94 -8.57 0.35 23.03
CA ARG A 94 -8.31 -1.01 23.53
C ARG A 94 -7.27 -1.75 22.69
N HIS A 95 -7.36 -1.71 21.36
CA HIS A 95 -6.37 -2.34 20.49
C HIS A 95 -5.01 -1.65 20.59
N ALA A 96 -4.98 -0.32 20.69
CA ALA A 96 -3.72 0.42 20.92
C ALA A 96 -3.04 -0.01 22.22
N TRP A 97 -3.79 -0.15 23.31
CA TRP A 97 -3.23 -0.60 24.59
C TRP A 97 -2.82 -2.07 24.61
N LYS A 98 -3.54 -2.96 23.91
CA LYS A 98 -3.12 -4.35 23.74
C LYS A 98 -1.78 -4.44 23.01
N PHE A 99 -1.65 -3.73 21.89
CA PHE A 99 -0.39 -3.59 21.17
C PHE A 99 0.74 -3.04 22.07
N TRP A 100 0.46 -1.98 22.82
CA TRP A 100 1.43 -1.38 23.73
C TRP A 100 1.91 -2.32 24.85
N ARG A 101 1.12 -3.34 25.19
CA ARG A 101 1.48 -4.37 26.18
C ARG A 101 2.11 -5.62 25.55
N GLY A 102 2.39 -5.62 24.24
CA GLY A 102 3.05 -6.72 23.53
C GLY A 102 2.11 -7.77 22.94
N GLU A 103 0.80 -7.52 22.88
CA GLU A 103 -0.14 -8.36 22.15
C GLU A 103 -0.15 -7.91 20.67
N GLU A 104 0.23 -8.75 19.72
CA GLU A 104 0.29 -8.34 18.29
C GLU A 104 -1.05 -8.50 17.57
N TYR A 105 -1.80 -9.57 17.88
CA TYR A 105 -3.00 -9.99 17.16
C TYR A 105 -4.22 -10.12 18.08
N ASP A 106 -5.40 -9.92 17.49
CA ASP A 106 -6.68 -10.05 18.16
C ASP A 106 -7.17 -11.50 18.22
N ASP A 107 -6.43 -12.33 18.96
CA ASP A 107 -6.63 -13.79 19.06
C ASP A 107 -7.46 -14.23 20.27
N GLU A 108 -8.07 -13.28 20.99
CA GLU A 108 -8.96 -13.62 22.10
C GLU A 108 -10.21 -14.38 21.60
N PRO A 109 -10.89 -15.16 22.47
CA PRO A 109 -12.13 -15.82 22.07
C PRO A 109 -13.16 -14.83 21.49
N GLY A 110 -13.47 -14.99 20.20
CA GLY A 110 -14.37 -14.09 19.46
C GLY A 110 -13.68 -12.87 18.82
N GLY A 111 -12.36 -12.79 18.90
CA GLY A 111 -11.50 -11.84 18.21
C GLY A 111 -11.48 -12.05 16.70
N THR A 112 -10.86 -11.10 16.01
CA THR A 112 -10.82 -11.04 14.55
C THR A 112 -9.63 -11.75 13.92
N GLY A 113 -8.62 -12.14 14.72
CA GLY A 113 -7.34 -12.66 14.22
C GLY A 113 -6.52 -11.63 13.43
N CYS A 114 -6.92 -10.36 13.45
CA CYS A 114 -6.23 -9.28 12.75
C CYS A 114 -5.20 -8.61 13.67
N HIS A 115 -4.16 -8.03 13.06
CA HIS A 115 -3.16 -7.27 13.81
C HIS A 115 -3.79 -6.07 14.52
N HIS A 116 -3.42 -5.82 15.79
CA HIS A 116 -4.02 -4.77 16.60
C HIS A 116 -3.85 -3.37 16.01
N MET A 117 -2.71 -3.05 15.42
CA MET A 117 -2.52 -1.75 14.76
C MET A 117 -3.36 -1.58 13.49
N ALA A 118 -3.73 -2.67 12.81
CA ALA A 118 -4.66 -2.60 11.69
C ALA A 118 -6.09 -2.30 12.17
N LEU A 119 -6.50 -2.89 13.30
CA LEU A 119 -7.78 -2.58 13.96
C LEU A 119 -7.82 -1.12 14.46
N VAL A 120 -6.71 -0.61 14.99
CA VAL A 120 -6.56 0.82 15.32
C VAL A 120 -6.74 1.69 14.08
N ALA A 121 -6.03 1.38 12.98
CA ALA A 121 -6.12 2.14 11.73
C ALA A 121 -7.54 2.14 11.16
N TRP A 122 -8.23 0.99 11.16
CA TRP A 122 -9.61 0.90 10.70
C TRP A 122 -10.55 1.80 11.52
N ASN A 123 -10.45 1.79 12.85
CA ASN A 123 -11.27 2.65 13.69
C ASN A 123 -10.97 4.14 13.49
N ALA A 124 -9.70 4.50 13.26
CA ALA A 124 -9.30 5.86 12.94
C ALA A 124 -9.87 6.34 11.59
N PHE A 125 -9.85 5.47 10.57
CA PHE A 125 -10.43 5.75 9.26
C PHE A 125 -11.96 5.92 9.35
N ALA A 126 -12.64 5.06 10.11
CA ALA A 126 -14.08 5.18 10.35
C ALA A 126 -14.41 6.53 11.02
N LEU A 127 -13.67 6.92 12.06
CA LEU A 127 -13.83 8.22 12.73
C LEU A 127 -13.57 9.40 11.79
N PHE A 128 -12.51 9.36 10.98
CA PHE A 128 -12.23 10.38 9.98
C PHE A 128 -13.40 10.54 9.01
N VAL A 129 -13.94 9.42 8.52
CA VAL A 129 -15.09 9.41 7.62
C VAL A 129 -16.34 9.94 8.33
N TYR A 130 -16.59 9.58 9.57
CA TYR A 130 -17.74 10.08 10.33
C TYR A 130 -17.65 11.58 10.57
N ALA A 131 -16.47 12.09 10.92
CA ALA A 131 -16.23 13.51 11.14
C ALA A 131 -16.37 14.34 9.85
N THR A 132 -15.81 13.86 8.75
CA THR A 132 -15.80 14.59 7.47
C THR A 132 -17.12 14.48 6.71
N ARG A 133 -17.79 13.32 6.77
CA ARG A 133 -19.05 13.05 6.05
C ARG A 133 -20.30 13.20 6.91
N ARG A 134 -20.15 13.58 8.19
CA ARG A 134 -21.25 13.79 9.15
C ARG A 134 -22.13 12.55 9.34
N LEU A 135 -21.50 11.39 9.48
CA LEU A 135 -22.19 10.12 9.72
C LEU A 135 -22.23 9.80 11.22
N GLY A 136 -23.29 9.10 11.64
CA GLY A 136 -23.47 8.66 13.02
C GLY A 136 -23.76 9.82 13.99
N LYS A 137 -23.42 9.62 15.27
CA LYS A 137 -23.62 10.61 16.34
C LYS A 137 -22.28 11.00 16.96
N ASP A 138 -21.93 12.28 16.87
CA ASP A 138 -20.81 12.85 17.65
C ASP A 138 -21.22 12.91 19.12
N ASP A 139 -20.70 11.98 19.92
CA ASP A 139 -20.95 11.85 21.35
C ASP A 139 -19.70 12.17 22.18
N ARG A 140 -18.75 12.90 21.60
CA ARG A 140 -17.59 13.40 22.35
C ARG A 140 -18.07 14.39 23.41
N THR A 141 -17.51 14.27 24.61
CA THR A 141 -17.66 15.29 25.64
C THR A 141 -16.82 16.51 25.24
N VAL A 142 -17.44 17.46 24.55
CA VAL A 142 -16.86 18.79 24.38
C VAL A 142 -16.77 19.44 25.75
N LEU A 143 -15.54 19.68 26.22
CA LEU A 143 -15.32 20.43 27.45
C LEU A 143 -15.82 21.86 27.24
N ILE A 144 -16.67 22.30 28.14
CA ILE A 144 -17.22 23.66 28.22
C ILE A 144 -16.09 24.54 28.80
N ASP A 145 -15.09 24.88 27.97
CA ASP A 145 -14.13 25.99 28.08
C ASP A 145 -12.77 25.63 27.46
N ALA A 146 -12.15 26.62 26.80
CA ALA A 146 -10.88 26.46 26.09
C ALA A 146 -9.65 26.73 26.98
N GLU A 147 -9.86 27.20 28.21
CA GLU A 147 -8.79 27.58 29.13
C GLU A 147 -8.11 26.36 29.76
N THR A 148 -8.85 25.26 29.94
CA THR A 148 -8.35 24.05 30.61
C THR A 148 -7.20 23.32 29.87
N PHE A 149 -7.11 23.43 28.53
CA PHE A 149 -6.05 22.81 27.72
C PHE A 149 -4.94 23.77 27.26
N SER A 150 -5.07 25.07 27.56
CA SER A 150 -4.11 26.09 27.14
C SER A 150 -2.84 26.14 28.02
N ARG A 151 -2.70 25.24 29.02
CA ARG A 151 -1.50 25.20 29.85
C ARG A 151 -0.31 24.71 29.01
N PRO A 152 0.71 25.55 28.76
CA PRO A 152 1.87 25.12 28.01
C PRO A 152 2.62 24.02 28.76
N ILE A 153 3.09 23.01 28.03
CA ILE A 153 4.00 21.99 28.56
C ILE A 153 5.34 22.68 28.84
N LYS A 154 5.77 22.74 30.11
CA LYS A 154 7.13 23.17 30.47
C LYS A 154 8.10 22.04 30.19
N LEU A 155 8.78 22.09 29.05
CA LEU A 155 9.90 21.17 28.76
C LEU A 155 11.17 21.73 29.42
N PRO A 156 12.04 20.89 30.01
CA PRO A 156 13.37 21.33 30.43
C PRO A 156 14.17 21.77 29.19
N GLU A 157 14.94 22.85 29.32
CA GLU A 157 15.92 23.22 28.29
C GLU A 157 16.88 22.04 28.08
N LYS A 158 17.08 21.65 26.82
CA LYS A 158 18.08 20.62 26.48
C LYS A 158 19.44 21.10 27.00
N ALA A 159 20.07 20.33 27.88
CA ALA A 159 21.48 20.52 28.18
C ALA A 159 22.27 20.34 26.88
N ALA A 160 23.02 21.38 26.49
CA ALA A 160 23.92 21.38 25.34
C ALA A 160 25.17 20.53 25.60
#